data_AF-A0A848SSI2-F1
#
_entry.id   AF-A0A848SSI2-F1
#
_cell.length_a   1.000
_cell.length_b   1.000
_cell.length_c   1.000
_cell.angle_alpha   90.00
_cell.angle_beta   90.00
_cell.angle_gamma   90.00
#
_symmetry.space_group_name_H-M   'P 1'
#
loop_
_entity.id
_entity.type
_entity.pdbx_description
1 polymer ?
#
loop_
_entity_poly.entity_id
_entity_poly.type
_entity_poly.pdbx_seq_one_letter_code
_entity_poly.pdbx_strand_id
1 'polypeptide(L)' 'SQYRARSVVQYLLGKGVKSERLTAKGYGETVPVASNDTEEGRQFNRRVEFKILAN' A
#
# COMPACT_ATOMS: atom_id res chain seq x y z
N SER A 1 -1.85 4.53 -7.05
CA SER A 1 -1.36 4.01 -5.75
C SER A 1 -2.36 4.21 -4.61
N GLN A 2 -2.93 5.42 -4.46
CA GLN A 2 -3.88 5.76 -3.37
C GLN A 2 -5.13 4.86 -3.33
N TYR A 3 -5.71 4.51 -4.48
CA TYR A 3 -6.86 3.60 -4.54
C TYR A 3 -6.57 2.21 -3.99
N ARG A 4 -5.39 1.64 -4.27
CA ARG A 4 -4.96 0.34 -3.71
C ARG A 4 -4.79 0.41 -2.20
N ALA A 5 -4.14 1.47 -1.70
CA ALA A 5 -3.98 1.70 -0.27
C ALA A 5 -5.35 1.88 0.44
N ARG A 6 -6.30 2.62 -0.15
CA ARG A 6 -7.67 2.75 0.38
C ARG A 6 -8.41 1.42 0.39
N SER A 7 -8.34 0.63 -0.68
CA SER A 7 -9.00 -0.69 -0.75
C SER A 7 -8.55 -1.62 0.38
N VAL A 8 -7.25 -1.62 0.69
CA VAL A 8 -6.68 -2.40 1.79
C VAL A 8 -7.15 -1.90 3.16
N VAL A 9 -7.20 -0.57 3.37
CA VAL A 9 -7.75 -0.02 4.62
C VAL A 9 -9.23 -0.38 4.77
N GLN A 10 -10.04 -0.27 3.72
CA GLN A 10 -11.46 -0.65 3.76
C GLN A 10 -11.66 -2.13 4.13
N TYR A 11 -10.82 -3.01 3.58
CA TYR A 11 -10.83 -4.42 3.96
C TYR A 11 -10.54 -4.61 5.45
N LEU A 12 -9.51 -3.94 5.99
CA LEU A 12 -9.14 -4.06 7.40
C LEU A 12 -10.19 -3.47 8.36
N LEU A 13 -10.83 -2.37 7.98
CA LEU A 13 -11.98 -1.83 8.69
C LEU A 13 -13.11 -2.87 8.78
N GLY A 14 -13.42 -3.53 7.65
CA GLY A 14 -14.40 -4.63 7.61
C GLY A 14 -14.01 -5.87 8.41
N LYS A 15 -12.73 -6.02 8.76
CA LYS A 15 -12.21 -7.06 9.67
C LYS A 15 -12.16 -6.62 11.14
N GLY A 16 -12.65 -5.43 11.47
CA GLY A 16 -12.75 -4.94 12.85
C GLY A 16 -11.53 -4.19 13.36
N VAL A 17 -10.57 -3.84 12.50
CA VAL A 17 -9.45 -2.97 12.91
C VAL A 17 -9.98 -1.54 13.04
N LYS A 18 -9.75 -0.90 14.20
CA LYS A 18 -10.17 0.49 14.45
C LYS A 18 -9.53 1.45 13.44
N SER A 19 -10.32 2.39 12.92
CA SER A 19 -9.87 3.38 11.94
C SER A 19 -8.72 4.25 12.45
N GLU A 20 -8.70 4.58 13.74
CA GLU A 20 -7.62 5.39 14.34
C GLU A 20 -6.24 4.73 14.23
N ARG A 21 -6.19 3.40 14.08
CA ARG A 21 -4.95 2.61 13.96
C ARG A 21 -4.48 2.45 12.50
N LEU A 22 -5.23 2.97 11.53
CA LEU A 22 -4.99 2.74 10.11
C LEU A 22 -4.69 4.05 9.39
N THR A 23 -3.58 4.07 8.64
CA THR A 23 -3.23 5.19 7.76
C THR A 23 -2.97 4.66 6.35
N ALA A 24 -3.72 5.13 5.36
CA ALA A 24 -3.49 4.82 3.94
C ALA A 24 -2.60 5.90 3.31
N LYS A 25 -1.42 5.49 2.82
CA LYS A 25 -0.53 6.38 2.05
C LYS A 25 -0.13 5.74 0.72
N GLY A 26 -0.48 6.39 -0.38
CA GLY A 26 -0.08 6.00 -1.72
C GLY A 26 1.18 6.74 -2.16
N TYR A 27 2.28 6.02 -2.39
CA TYR A 27 3.55 6.60 -2.83
C TYR A 27 3.67 6.80 -4.35
N GLY A 28 2.72 6.29 -5.15
CA GLY A 28 2.81 6.41 -6.60
C GLY A 28 4.03 5.65 -7.13
N GLU A 29 4.76 6.27 -8.03
CA GLU A 29 6.01 5.74 -8.61
C GLU A 29 7.26 6.26 -7.90
N THR A 30 7.12 7.06 -6.84
CA THR A 30 8.26 7.74 -6.21
C THR A 30 9.10 6.83 -5.31
N VAL A 31 8.66 5.57 -5.11
CA VAL A 31 9.36 4.56 -4.28
C VAL A 31 9.35 3.20 -5.02
N PRO A 32 10.05 3.08 -6.16
CA PRO A 32 10.16 1.82 -6.88
C PRO A 32 11.09 0.85 -6.14
N VAL A 33 10.83 -0.45 -6.23
CA VAL A 33 11.75 -1.52 -5.77
C VAL A 33 12.42 -2.25 -6.92
N ALA A 34 11.92 -2.05 -8.14
CA ALA A 34 12.50 -2.54 -9.38
C ALA A 34 12.42 -1.46 -10.46
N SER A 35 13.11 -1.65 -11.59
CA SER A 35 13.01 -0.75 -12.74
C SER A 35 11.55 -0.59 -13.21
N ASN A 36 11.15 0.62 -13.59
CA ASN A 36 9.84 0.85 -14.22
C ASN A 36 9.86 0.56 -15.74
N ASP A 37 11.03 0.29 -16.30
CA ASP A 37 11.22 0.17 -17.75
C ASP A 37 10.82 -1.22 -18.26
N THR A 38 10.96 -2.26 -17.42
CA THR A 38 10.57 -3.64 -17.74
C THR A 38 9.17 -3.96 -17.22
N GLU A 39 8.46 -4.88 -17.88
CA GLU A 39 7.13 -5.30 -17.42
C GLU A 39 7.21 -6.04 -16.09
N GLU A 40 8.24 -6.87 -15.92
CA GLU A 40 8.53 -7.58 -14.68
C GLU A 40 8.79 -6.58 -13.54
N GLY A 41 9.57 -5.54 -13.79
CA GLY A 41 9.86 -4.51 -12.80
C GLY A 41 8.63 -3.69 -12.40
N ARG A 42 7.77 -3.34 -13.37
CA ARG A 42 6.46 -2.73 -13.09
C ARG A 42 5.56 -3.66 -12.28
N GLN A 43 5.57 -4.96 -12.54
CA GLN A 43 4.83 -5.94 -11.73
C GLN A 43 5.31 -5.92 -10.28
N PHE A 44 6.61 -5.93 -10.02
CA PHE A 44 7.16 -5.82 -8.66
C PHE A 44 6.79 -4.49 -7.98
N ASN A 45 6.68 -3.39 -8.75
CA ASN A 45 6.28 -2.09 -8.21
C ASN A 45 4.77 -1.99 -7.90
N ARG A 46 3.92 -2.88 -8.44
CA ARG A 46 2.48 -2.96 -8.14
C ARG A 46 2.17 -3.64 -6.80
N ARG A 47 2.89 -3.30 -5.72
CA ARG A 47 2.74 -3.89 -4.37
C ARG A 47 2.08 -2.97 -3.34
N VAL A 48 1.60 -3.54 -2.24
CA VAL A 48 1.17 -2.83 -1.03
C VAL A 48 2.05 -3.30 0.13
N GLU A 49 2.57 -2.36 0.91
CA GLU A 49 3.36 -2.65 2.11
C GLU A 49 2.60 -2.27 3.37
N PHE A 50 2.78 -3.07 4.43
CA PHE A 50 2.25 -2.78 5.76
C PHE A 50 3.40 -2.42 6.69
N LYS A 51 3.26 -1.30 7.39
CA LYS A 51 4.15 -0.91 8.48
C LYS A 51 3.34 -0.91 9.77
N ILE A 52 3.74 -1.78 10.70
CA ILE A 52 3.17 -1.82 12.04
C ILE A 52 4.03 -0.89 12.90
N LEU A 53 3.41 0.17 13.42
CA LEU A 53 4.08 1.12 14.32
C LEU A 53 3.69 0.77 15.75
N ALA A 54 4.67 0.81 16.67
CA ALA A 54 4.39 0.71 18.09
C ALA A 54 3.75 2.01 18.59
N ASN A 55 2.84 1.90 19.56
CA ASN A 55 2.22 3.02 20.26
C ASN A 55 3.16 3.57 21.33
#